data_AF-A0AAJ2DY80-F1
#
_entry.id   AF-A0AAJ2DY80-F1
#
_cell.length_a   1.000
_cell.length_b   1.000
_cell.length_c   1.000
_cell.angle_alpha   90.00
_cell.angle_beta   90.00
_cell.angle_gamma   90.00
#
_symmetry.space_group_name_H-M   'P 1'
#
loop_
_entity.id
_entity.type
_entity.pdbx_description
1 polymer ?
#
loop_
_entity_poly.entity_id
_entity_poly.type
_entity_poly.pdbx_seq_one_letter_code
_entity_poly.pdbx_strand_id
1 'polypeptide(L)'
;MDIQDEIDEPTQTSAAGLIRLAMAITELMREQAIDSRLGAKLHKRLEKEAKRVVERGPVSLGKAEQAALRDAIDALEHALVQRGADLLVQANARLRASEEAPVKRRRNKKDDA
;
A
#
# COMPACT_ATOMS: atom_id res chain seq x y z
N MET A 1 17.27 -17.99 -11.17
CA MET A 1 15.80 -18.04 -11.20
C MET A 1 15.34 -16.70 -11.72
N ASP A 2 15.35 -16.59 -13.05
CA ASP A 2 14.84 -15.43 -13.74
C ASP A 2 13.32 -15.44 -13.57
N ILE A 3 12.79 -14.45 -12.87
CA ILE A 3 11.36 -14.16 -12.89
C ILE A 3 11.14 -13.64 -14.31
N GLN A 4 10.91 -14.57 -15.24
CA GLN A 4 10.36 -14.25 -16.54
C GLN A 4 9.10 -13.45 -16.23
N ASP A 5 9.14 -12.16 -16.55
CA ASP A 5 7.95 -11.32 -16.66
C ASP A 5 7.02 -12.11 -17.58
N GLU A 6 6.06 -12.80 -16.96
CA GLU A 6 4.92 -13.38 -17.64
C GLU A 6 4.36 -12.20 -18.45
N ILE A 7 4.56 -12.27 -19.77
CA ILE A 7 4.04 -11.29 -20.69
C ILE A 7 2.53 -11.50 -20.62
N ASP A 8 1.91 -10.84 -19.64
CA ASP A 8 0.49 -10.60 -19.61
C ASP A 8 0.16 -10.08 -20.99
N GLU A 9 -0.61 -10.88 -21.73
CA GLU A 9 -1.29 -10.47 -22.94
C GLU A 9 -1.86 -9.06 -22.68
N PRO A 10 -1.65 -8.08 -23.57
CA PRO A 10 -1.92 -6.68 -23.27
C PRO A 10 -3.40 -6.50 -22.99
N THR A 11 -3.76 -6.60 -21.71
CA THR A 11 -5.07 -6.19 -21.22
C THR A 11 -5.10 -4.72 -21.56
N GLN A 12 -6.04 -4.33 -22.42
CA GLN A 12 -6.07 -2.99 -23.02
C GLN A 12 -6.29 -1.95 -21.91
N THR A 13 -5.19 -1.53 -21.30
CA THR A 13 -5.19 -0.73 -20.08
C THR A 13 -5.11 0.73 -20.51
N SER A 14 -6.15 1.50 -20.19
CA SER A 14 -6.20 2.93 -20.46
C SER A 14 -5.77 3.73 -19.23
N ALA A 15 -5.23 4.93 -19.44
CA ALA A 15 -4.89 5.84 -18.34
C ALA A 15 -6.10 6.12 -17.43
N ALA A 16 -7.29 6.31 -18.02
CA ALA A 16 -8.53 6.47 -17.26
C ALA A 16 -8.86 5.25 -16.39
N GLY A 17 -8.59 4.04 -16.86
CA GLY A 17 -8.73 2.81 -16.08
C GLY A 17 -7.76 2.76 -14.90
N LEU A 18 -6.49 3.11 -15.14
CA LEU A 18 -5.47 3.16 -14.09
C LEU A 18 -5.75 4.22 -13.03
N ILE A 19 -6.20 5.42 -13.44
CA ILE A 19 -6.61 6.48 -12.51
C ILE A 19 -7.74 5.98 -11.60
N ARG A 20 -8.80 5.41 -12.18
CA ARG A 20 -9.92 4.87 -11.39
C ARG A 20 -9.47 3.75 -10.45
N LEU A 21 -8.58 2.87 -10.91
CA LEU A 21 -8.06 1.79 -10.09
C LEU A 21 -7.21 2.33 -8.93
N ALA A 22 -6.33 3.31 -9.17
CA ALA A 22 -5.53 3.95 -8.14
C ALA A 22 -6.42 4.59 -7.07
N MET A 23 -7.45 5.34 -7.48
CA MET A 23 -8.42 5.93 -6.57
C MET A 23 -9.16 4.88 -5.74
N ALA A 24 -9.61 3.78 -6.36
CA ALA A 24 -10.31 2.71 -5.66
C ALA A 24 -9.41 2.02 -4.61
N ILE A 25 -8.14 1.77 -4.94
CA ILE A 25 -7.17 1.19 -3.99
C ILE A 25 -6.93 2.17 -2.83
N THR A 26 -6.78 3.46 -3.11
CA THR A 26 -6.62 4.49 -2.07
C THR A 26 -7.80 4.50 -1.09
N GLU A 27 -9.03 4.37 -1.59
CA GLU A 27 -10.21 4.31 -0.71
C GLU A 27 -10.24 3.01 0.11
N LEU A 28 -9.98 1.85 -0.51
CA LEU A 28 -9.88 0.57 0.21
C LEU A 28 -8.83 0.59 1.32
N MET A 29 -7.74 1.32 1.11
CA MET A 29 -6.70 1.51 2.13
C MET A 29 -7.16 2.42 3.28
N ARG A 30 -7.85 3.51 2.95
CA ARG A 30 -8.45 4.41 3.95
C ARG A 30 -9.49 3.68 4.80
N GLU A 31 -10.35 2.87 4.17
CA GLU A 31 -11.34 2.02 4.83
C GLU A 31 -10.71 0.84 5.59
N GLN A 32 -9.39 0.65 5.46
CA GLN A 32 -8.65 -0.46 6.06
C GLN A 32 -9.14 -1.85 5.59
N ALA A 33 -9.80 -1.89 4.42
CA ALA A 33 -10.28 -3.11 3.78
C ALA A 33 -9.13 -3.97 3.21
N ILE A 34 -7.96 -3.36 2.98
CA ILE A 34 -6.73 -4.05 2.58
C ILE A 34 -5.56 -3.71 3.50
N ASP A 35 -4.63 -4.66 3.66
CA ASP A 35 -3.41 -4.43 4.40
C ASP A 35 -2.37 -3.61 3.61
N SER A 36 -1.41 -3.02 4.33
CA SER A 36 -0.37 -2.16 3.73
C SER A 36 0.56 -2.90 2.78
N ARG A 37 0.73 -4.22 2.94
CA ARG A 37 1.60 -5.04 2.08
C ARG A 37 0.91 -5.31 0.74
N LEU A 38 -0.38 -5.61 0.74
CA LEU A 38 -1.19 -5.74 -0.47
C LEU A 38 -1.25 -4.40 -1.20
N GLY A 39 -1.53 -3.29 -0.49
CA GLY A 39 -1.50 -1.95 -1.07
C GLY A 39 -0.18 -1.62 -1.76
N ALA A 40 0.96 -1.89 -1.11
CA ALA A 40 2.29 -1.65 -1.68
C ALA A 40 2.58 -2.48 -2.94
N LYS A 41 2.09 -3.73 -2.99
CA LYS A 41 2.22 -4.57 -4.20
C LYS A 41 1.38 -4.03 -5.35
N LEU A 42 0.15 -3.61 -5.07
CA LEU A 42 -0.74 -3.04 -6.07
C LEU A 42 -0.17 -1.73 -6.62
N HIS A 43 0.30 -0.83 -5.76
CA HIS A 43 0.99 0.40 -6.17
C HIS A 43 2.13 0.12 -7.15
N LYS A 44 3.05 -0.79 -6.79
CA LYS A 44 4.18 -1.16 -7.67
C LYS A 44 3.73 -1.72 -9.02
N ARG A 45 2.63 -2.47 -9.06
CA ARG A 45 2.08 -2.96 -10.34
C ARG A 45 1.46 -1.82 -11.14
N LEU A 46 0.68 -0.94 -10.49
CA LEU A 46 0.11 0.23 -11.15
C LEU A 46 1.18 1.16 -11.71
N GLU A 47 2.29 1.39 -11.01
CA GLU A 47 3.40 2.19 -11.53
C GLU A 47 4.00 1.59 -12.81
N LYS A 48 4.18 0.26 -12.85
CA LYS A 48 4.66 -0.43 -14.04
C LYS A 48 3.69 -0.29 -15.19
N GLU A 49 2.39 -0.46 -14.94
CA GLU A 49 1.37 -0.29 -15.97
C GLU A 49 1.25 1.16 -16.43
N ALA A 50 1.33 2.14 -15.52
CA ALA A 50 1.31 3.56 -15.88
C ALA A 50 2.47 3.91 -16.81
N LYS A 51 3.68 3.43 -16.51
CA LYS A 51 4.85 3.58 -17.41
C LYS A 51 4.60 2.92 -18.77
N ARG A 52 4.07 1.70 -18.79
CA ARG A 52 3.72 0.99 -20.04
C ARG A 52 2.70 1.75 -20.88
N VAL A 53 1.64 2.31 -20.27
CA VAL A 53 0.62 3.08 -20.98
C VAL A 53 1.20 4.38 -21.54
N VAL A 54 2.09 5.05 -20.80
CA VAL A 54 2.76 6.27 -21.28
C VAL A 54 3.73 5.99 -22.44
N GLU A 55 4.53 4.91 -22.35
CA GLU A 55 5.59 4.62 -23.31
C GLU A 55 5.13 3.82 -24.54
N ARG A 56 4.18 2.90 -24.35
CA ARG A 56 3.79 1.87 -25.34
C ARG A 56 2.27 1.79 -25.55
N GLY A 57 1.53 2.77 -25.03
CA GLY A 57 0.08 2.83 -25.18
C GLY A 57 -0.34 2.91 -26.66
N PRO A 58 -1.52 2.37 -27.02
CA PRO A 58 -2.05 2.46 -28.39
C PRO A 58 -2.40 3.91 -28.78
N VAL A 59 -2.59 4.79 -27.80
CA VAL A 59 -2.87 6.20 -27.97
C VAL A 59 -1.89 7.00 -27.11
N SER A 60 -1.24 8.00 -27.71
CA SER A 60 -0.39 8.93 -26.97
C SER A 60 -1.23 9.75 -26.01
N LEU A 61 -0.90 9.70 -24.71
CA LEU A 61 -1.60 10.47 -23.69
C LEU A 61 -1.33 11.97 -23.84
N GLY A 62 -2.38 12.78 -23.72
CA GLY A 62 -2.22 14.23 -23.60
C GLY A 62 -1.55 14.63 -22.29
N LYS A 63 -0.96 15.82 -22.23
CA LYS A 63 -0.28 16.33 -21.00
C LYS A 63 -1.19 16.30 -19.77
N ALA A 64 -2.46 16.64 -19.94
CA ALA A 64 -3.45 16.62 -18.85
C ALA A 64 -3.72 15.20 -18.33
N GLU A 65 -3.80 14.21 -19.22
CA GLU A 65 -4.03 12.81 -18.84
C GLU A 65 -2.80 12.20 -18.16
N GLN A 66 -1.60 12.55 -18.63
CA GLN A 66 -0.35 12.14 -17.98
C GLN A 66 -0.21 12.75 -16.58
N ALA A 67 -0.59 14.01 -16.40
CA ALA A 67 -0.61 14.66 -15.10
C ALA A 67 -1.63 13.99 -14.17
N ALA A 68 -2.86 13.80 -14.62
CA ALA A 68 -3.90 13.15 -13.83
C ALA A 68 -3.53 11.70 -13.43
N LEU A 69 -2.88 10.96 -14.33
CA LEU A 69 -2.37 9.62 -14.02
C LEU A 69 -1.29 9.67 -12.94
N ARG A 70 -0.34 10.60 -13.04
CA ARG A 70 0.70 10.79 -12.03
C ARG A 70 0.11 11.17 -10.69
N ASP A 71 -0.77 12.17 -10.65
CA ASP A 71 -1.41 12.64 -9.42
C ASP A 71 -2.16 11.51 -8.70
N ALA A 72 -2.83 10.63 -9.46
CA ALA A 72 -3.53 9.47 -8.90
C ALA A 72 -2.58 8.43 -8.28
N ILE A 73 -1.43 8.19 -8.91
CA ILE A 73 -0.39 7.30 -8.37
C ILE A 73 0.26 7.91 -7.13
N ASP A 74 0.62 9.19 -7.17
CA ASP A 74 1.21 9.91 -6.04
C ASP A 74 0.24 9.94 -4.84
N ALA A 75 -1.07 10.09 -5.08
CA ALA A 75 -2.08 10.01 -4.03
C ALA A 75 -2.12 8.64 -3.35
N LEU A 76 -1.96 7.55 -4.13
CA LEU A 76 -1.88 6.19 -3.61
C LEU A 76 -0.59 5.98 -2.78
N GLU A 77 0.55 6.51 -3.24
CA GLU A 77 1.81 6.48 -2.48
C GLU A 77 1.66 7.19 -1.13
N HIS A 78 1.07 8.39 -1.11
CA HIS A 78 0.81 9.12 0.13
C HIS A 78 -0.08 8.32 1.10
N ALA A 79 -1.12 7.64 0.59
CA ALA A 79 -1.97 6.79 1.42
C ALA A 79 -1.20 5.60 2.03
N LEU A 80 -0.26 5.01 1.29
CA LEU A 80 0.65 3.97 1.80
C LEU A 80 1.55 4.46 2.92
N VAL A 81 2.18 5.62 2.72
CA VAL A 81 3.05 6.22 3.74
C VAL A 81 2.25 6.54 4.99
N GLN A 82 1.07 7.16 4.84
CA GLN A 82 0.21 7.50 5.97
C GLN A 82 -0.23 6.24 6.73
N ARG A 83 -0.66 5.20 6.01
CA ARG A 83 -1.04 3.92 6.64
C ARG A 83 0.13 3.29 7.41
N GLY A 84 1.34 3.36 6.86
CA GLY A 84 2.55 2.91 7.54
C GLY A 84 2.80 3.67 8.83
N ALA A 85 2.67 5.00 8.80
CA ALA A 85 2.81 5.86 9.98
C ALA A 85 1.76 5.54 11.05
N ASP A 86 0.49 5.38 10.66
CA ASP A 86 -0.60 5.05 11.59
C ASP A 86 -0.36 3.70 12.30
N LEU A 87 0.11 2.69 11.56
CA LEU A 87 0.45 1.39 12.14
C LEU A 87 1.60 1.49 13.16
N LEU A 88 2.61 2.33 12.90
CA LEU A 88 3.70 2.57 13.85
C LEU A 88 3.22 3.30 15.10
N VAL A 89 2.32 4.27 14.98
CA VAL A 89 1.72 4.98 16.12
C VAL A 89 0.91 4.01 16.97
N GLN A 90 0.07 3.18 16.34
CA GLN A 90 -0.73 2.16 17.04
C GLN A 90 0.14 1.12 17.75
N ALA A 91 1.22 0.66 17.10
CA ALA A 91 2.16 -0.28 17.71
C ALA A 91 2.85 0.34 18.94
N ASN A 92 3.33 1.59 18.83
CA ASN A 92 3.94 2.31 19.94
C ASN A 92 2.96 2.52 21.11
N ALA A 93 1.70 2.88 20.83
CA ALA A 93 0.68 3.03 21.86
C ALA A 93 0.42 1.71 22.60
N ARG A 94 0.35 0.58 21.87
CA ARG A 94 0.19 -0.76 22.47
C ARG A 94 1.39 -1.17 23.32
N LEU A 95 2.60 -0.85 22.90
CA LEU A 95 3.82 -1.12 23.67
C LEU A 95 3.81 -0.37 25.01
N ARG A 96 3.52 0.94 24.99
CA ARG A 96 3.43 1.75 26.22
C ARG A 96 2.34 1.25 27.17
N ALA A 97 1.16 0.93 26.64
CA ALA A 97 0.07 0.36 27.44
C ALA A 97 0.46 -0.99 28.09
N SER A 98 1.29 -1.80 27.41
CA SER A 98 1.80 -3.06 27.95
C SER A 98 2.91 -2.87 28.98
N GLU A 99 3.68 -1.80 28.92
CA GLU A 99 4.71 -1.44 29.91
C GLU A 99 4.11 -0.81 31.18
N GLU A 100 3.04 -0.03 31.04
CA GLU A 100 2.28 0.57 32.15
C GLU A 100 1.39 -0.44 32.88
N ALA A 101 1.00 -1.54 32.24
CA ALA A 101 0.32 -2.64 32.90
C ALA A 101 1.28 -3.27 33.93
N PRO A 102 0.98 -3.25 35.24
CA PRO A 102 1.86 -3.84 36.24
C PRO A 102 2.02 -5.32 35.91
N VAL A 103 3.23 -5.69 35.47
CA VAL A 103 3.64 -7.08 35.37
C VAL A 103 3.46 -7.65 36.77
N LYS A 104 2.34 -8.34 37.01
CA LYS A 104 2.17 -9.22 38.16
C LYS A 104 3.22 -10.31 38.01
N ARG A 105 4.46 -9.98 38.38
CA ARG A 105 5.53 -10.94 38.64
C ARG A 105 4.93 -11.87 39.67
N ARG A 106 4.48 -13.05 39.23
CA ARG A 106 4.12 -14.15 40.12
C ARG A 106 5.39 -14.46 40.89
N ARG A 107 5.51 -13.84 42.06
CA ARG A 107 6.52 -14.12 43.06
C ARG A 107 6.16 -15.49 43.59
N ASN A 108 6.63 -16.55 42.93
CA ASN A 108 6.61 -17.89 43.48
C ASN A 108 7.46 -17.84 44.75
N LYS A 109 6.82 -17.59 45.88
CA LYS A 109 7.37 -17.87 47.19
C LYS A 109 7.31 -19.39 47.32
N LYS A 110 8.44 -20.05 47.09
CA LYS A 110 8.63 -21.44 47.47
C LYS A 110 8.89 -21.37 48.97
N ASP A 111 7.83 -21.58 49.75
CA ASP A 111 7.93 -21.76 51.20
C ASP A 111 8.71 -23.06 51.48
N ASP A 112 9.57 -22.98 52.50
CA ASP A 112 10.39 -24.06 53.04
C ASP A 112 9.56 -25.29 53.43
N ALA A 113 10.11 -26.47 53.12
CA ALA A 113 10.00 -27.71 53.89
C ALA A 113 11.17 -28.65 53.54
#